data_AF-A0A9D6YAJ4-F1
#
_entry.id   AF-A0A9D6YAJ4-F1
#
_cell.length_a   1.000
_cell.length_b   1.000
_cell.length_c   1.000
_cell.angle_alpha   90.00
_cell.angle_beta   90.00
_cell.angle_gamma   90.00
#
_symmetry.space_group_name_H-M   'P 1'
#
loop_
_entity.id
_entity.type
_entity.pdbx_description
1 polymer ?
#
loop_
_entity_poly.entity_id
_entity_poly.type
_entity_poly.pdbx_seq_one_letter_code
_entity_poly.pdbx_strand_id
1 'polypeptide(L)'
;MRPHSPVAPLFPASWALASGKAATAATVSAAVKPALKYRWEHIEKESLTLVGPCGIVWRLNFGASLTKPHFHPLQTANGRCLTQVSPKDHPWHYGLWHSWKTIDRVTYWEEDRKTSRAEGTTRMVEATVLRFDAAGARLRLLLAYHPADKPGAVVMEDTIDLTIEVPRDDGSYRIIWDQTSRARRPVVLDRTPPPGQPEGKDYGGYAGLSFRGDRFMSEVAIVTSTGRRDLEANRMRAQWATLTGMIDDRPAGITIFDHPSNPRHPTPWYFVMRPSRANSANSPFWYLNAAFLNAEPFKLAPERPLSLRYLVRVDDQPPPPTTLDDEFRWFTSATETLAPLLP
;
A
#
# COMPACT_ATOMS: atom_id res chain seq x y z
N MET A 1 -45.01 -32.70 98.57
CA MET A 1 -46.24 -32.06 98.08
C MET A 1 -45.93 -31.34 96.77
N ARG A 2 -46.59 -31.76 95.68
CA ARG A 2 -46.83 -30.91 94.49
C ARG A 2 -47.95 -29.89 94.86
N PRO A 3 -48.37 -28.94 94.00
CA PRO A 3 -47.72 -28.18 92.92
C PRO A 3 -48.08 -26.66 93.00
N HIS A 4 -47.72 -25.85 92.00
CA HIS A 4 -48.61 -24.98 91.21
C HIS A 4 -47.76 -23.97 90.40
N SER A 5 -47.65 -24.11 89.07
CA SER A 5 -48.53 -23.52 88.02
C SER A 5 -47.61 -22.76 87.02
N PRO A 6 -48.10 -22.18 85.90
CA PRO A 6 -48.34 -22.89 84.64
C PRO A 6 -47.62 -22.29 83.41
N VAL A 7 -47.50 -23.14 82.39
CA VAL A 7 -47.57 -22.97 80.92
C VAL A 7 -47.55 -21.55 80.28
N ALA A 8 -46.64 -21.34 79.31
CA ALA A 8 -46.93 -20.75 77.98
C ALA A 8 -45.80 -21.05 76.95
N PRO A 9 -46.07 -21.24 75.63
CA PRO A 9 -45.09 -21.75 74.66
C PRO A 9 -44.65 -20.75 73.56
N LEU A 10 -43.47 -21.08 72.99
CA LEU A 10 -43.05 -20.97 71.57
C LEU A 10 -42.72 -19.55 71.01
N PHE A 11 -41.64 -19.29 70.25
CA PHE A 11 -41.05 -20.01 69.10
C PHE A 11 -39.62 -19.43 68.75
N PRO A 12 -38.87 -19.88 67.73
CA PRO A 12 -37.57 -20.57 67.92
C PRO A 12 -36.34 -19.86 67.32
N ALA A 13 -35.13 -20.37 67.61
CA ALA A 13 -33.96 -20.16 66.75
C ALA A 13 -32.91 -21.28 66.84
N SER A 14 -32.41 -21.65 65.64
CA SER A 14 -31.09 -22.21 65.30
C SER A 14 -30.74 -23.67 65.62
N TRP A 15 -30.49 -24.43 64.54
CA TRP A 15 -29.78 -25.71 64.54
C TRP A 15 -28.44 -25.58 63.80
N ALA A 16 -27.38 -25.96 64.54
CA ALA A 16 -26.20 -26.73 64.18
C ALA A 16 -25.42 -26.46 62.88
N LEU A 17 -24.14 -26.11 63.06
CA LEU A 17 -23.04 -26.26 62.10
C LEU A 17 -22.58 -27.73 62.01
N ALA A 18 -22.40 -28.21 60.78
CA ALA A 18 -21.61 -29.41 60.46
C ALA A 18 -20.42 -29.02 59.57
N SER A 19 -19.22 -29.40 59.98
CA SER A 19 -17.95 -29.10 59.34
C SER A 19 -17.63 -30.11 58.22
N GLY A 20 -17.79 -29.70 56.96
CA GLY A 20 -17.28 -30.41 55.79
C GLY A 20 -16.01 -29.77 55.25
N LYS A 21 -14.90 -30.51 55.20
CA LYS A 21 -13.68 -30.10 54.49
C LYS A 21 -13.95 -30.12 52.98
N ALA A 22 -14.02 -28.94 52.36
CA ALA A 22 -14.10 -28.80 50.91
C ALA A 22 -12.71 -29.01 50.29
N ALA A 23 -12.59 -30.00 49.39
CA ALA A 23 -11.48 -30.10 48.48
C ALA A 23 -11.61 -29.00 47.42
N THR A 24 -10.71 -28.03 47.42
CA THR A 24 -10.62 -26.99 46.39
C THR A 24 -10.09 -27.61 45.11
N ALA A 25 -10.99 -27.88 44.16
CA ALA A 25 -10.61 -28.15 42.78
C ALA A 25 -10.01 -26.85 42.20
N ALA A 26 -8.69 -26.84 42.01
CA ALA A 26 -8.02 -25.76 41.29
C ALA A 26 -8.45 -25.84 39.82
N THR A 27 -9.37 -24.96 39.41
CA THR A 27 -9.64 -24.69 38.00
C THR A 27 -8.41 -24.05 37.39
N VAL A 28 -7.64 -24.85 36.63
CA VAL A 28 -6.61 -24.32 35.75
C VAL A 28 -7.34 -23.54 34.65
N SER A 29 -7.43 -22.22 34.82
CA SER A 29 -7.85 -21.33 33.75
C SER A 29 -6.80 -21.44 32.66
N ALA A 30 -7.13 -22.12 31.56
CA ALA A 30 -6.33 -22.06 30.36
C ALA A 30 -6.24 -20.59 29.96
N ALA A 31 -5.04 -20.01 30.01
CA ALA A 31 -4.81 -18.66 29.52
C ALA A 31 -5.28 -18.60 28.07
N VAL A 32 -6.40 -17.89 27.84
CA VAL A 32 -6.91 -17.62 26.50
C VAL A 32 -5.81 -16.82 25.81
N LYS A 33 -5.10 -17.44 24.86
CA LYS A 33 -4.16 -16.70 24.02
C LYS A 33 -4.95 -15.56 23.39
N PRO A 34 -4.52 -14.29 23.56
CA PRO A 34 -5.23 -13.18 22.94
C PRO A 34 -5.31 -13.44 21.43
N ALA A 35 -6.51 -13.34 20.87
CA ALA A 35 -6.68 -13.46 19.43
C ALA A 35 -5.81 -12.39 18.76
N LEU A 36 -5.02 -12.78 17.76
CA LEU A 36 -4.23 -11.83 16.99
C LEU A 36 -5.17 -10.81 16.35
N LYS A 37 -4.89 -9.52 16.55
CA LYS A 37 -5.65 -8.40 15.97
C LYS A 37 -5.71 -8.49 14.44
N TYR A 38 -4.70 -9.11 13.82
CA TYR A 38 -4.59 -9.30 12.39
C TYR A 38 -4.36 -10.77 12.04
N ARG A 39 -4.87 -11.19 10.88
CA ARG A 39 -4.66 -12.51 10.29
C ARG A 39 -4.17 -12.39 8.85
N TRP A 40 -3.53 -13.44 8.36
CA TRP A 40 -3.01 -13.53 7.01
C TRP A 40 -3.89 -14.47 6.17
N GLU A 41 -4.20 -14.06 4.94
CA GLU A 41 -4.78 -14.93 3.91
C GLU A 41 -3.81 -14.96 2.73
N HIS A 42 -3.27 -16.15 2.41
CA HIS A 42 -2.32 -16.36 1.33
C HIS A 42 -2.91 -17.35 0.33
N ILE A 43 -3.05 -16.91 -0.92
CA ILE A 43 -3.35 -17.78 -2.05
C ILE A 43 -2.06 -17.87 -2.86
N GLU A 44 -1.45 -19.05 -2.85
CA GLU A 44 -0.14 -19.29 -3.45
C GLU A 44 -0.13 -18.83 -4.92
N LYS A 45 0.92 -18.08 -5.30
CA LYS A 45 1.10 -17.49 -6.65
C LYS A 45 0.00 -16.53 -7.11
N GLU A 46 -0.96 -16.17 -6.27
CA GLU A 46 -2.05 -15.25 -6.62
C GLU A 46 -2.08 -13.98 -5.76
N SER A 47 -2.08 -14.11 -4.43
CA SER A 47 -2.17 -12.96 -3.55
C SER A 47 -1.73 -13.22 -2.11
N LEU A 48 -1.26 -12.16 -1.44
CA LEU A 48 -1.12 -12.12 0.02
C LEU A 48 -1.99 -10.98 0.57
N THR A 49 -2.75 -11.29 1.62
CA THR A 49 -3.70 -10.36 2.23
C THR A 49 -3.47 -10.28 3.74
N LEU A 50 -3.43 -9.06 4.26
CA LEU A 50 -3.55 -8.80 5.70
C LEU A 50 -4.99 -8.40 6.01
N VAL A 51 -5.62 -9.11 6.95
CA VAL A 51 -6.99 -8.81 7.40
C VAL A 51 -6.98 -8.42 8.86
N GLY A 52 -7.58 -7.27 9.16
CA GLY A 52 -7.72 -6.70 10.50
C GLY A 52 -9.16 -6.73 11.01
N PRO A 53 -9.43 -6.01 12.12
CA PRO A 53 -10.75 -6.00 12.76
C PRO A 53 -11.88 -5.44 11.87
N CYS A 54 -11.53 -4.54 10.94
CA CYS A 54 -12.47 -3.88 10.04
C CYS A 54 -12.49 -4.49 8.62
N GLY A 55 -11.90 -5.67 8.44
CA GLY A 55 -11.78 -6.31 7.12
C GLY A 55 -10.36 -6.22 6.55
N ILE A 56 -10.25 -6.25 5.22
CA ILE A 56 -8.94 -6.29 4.55
C ILE A 56 -8.20 -4.98 4.80
N VAL A 57 -7.02 -5.02 5.42
CA VAL A 57 -6.14 -3.84 5.51
C VAL A 57 -5.50 -3.61 4.15
N TRP A 58 -4.92 -4.65 3.57
CA TRP A 58 -4.39 -4.61 2.21
C TRP A 58 -4.34 -6.00 1.58
N ARG A 59 -4.41 -6.04 0.25
CA ARG A 59 -4.11 -7.24 -0.55
C ARG A 59 -3.14 -6.87 -1.66
N LEU A 60 -2.02 -7.59 -1.73
CA LEU A 60 -1.14 -7.55 -2.89
C LEU A 60 -1.57 -8.67 -3.85
N ASN A 61 -1.94 -8.30 -5.07
CA ASN A 61 -2.30 -9.22 -6.15
C ASN A 61 -1.10 -9.39 -7.09
N PHE A 62 -0.64 -10.63 -7.26
CA PHE A 62 0.53 -10.99 -8.06
C PHE A 62 0.31 -12.24 -8.92
N GLY A 63 -0.96 -12.58 -9.21
CA GLY A 63 -1.33 -13.67 -10.11
C GLY A 63 -0.61 -13.62 -11.46
N ALA A 64 -0.26 -14.78 -12.00
CA ALA A 64 0.49 -14.91 -13.25
C ALA A 64 -0.21 -14.31 -14.49
N SER A 65 -1.54 -14.15 -14.44
CA SER A 65 -2.34 -13.50 -15.47
C SER A 65 -2.30 -11.96 -15.42
N LEU A 66 -1.77 -11.38 -14.34
CA LEU A 66 -1.66 -9.93 -14.18
C LEU A 66 -0.40 -9.41 -14.87
N THR A 67 -0.56 -8.32 -15.62
CA THR A 67 0.57 -7.55 -16.17
C THR A 67 1.04 -6.43 -15.25
N LYS A 68 0.23 -6.08 -14.23
CA LYS A 68 0.53 -5.04 -13.27
C LYS A 68 0.18 -5.53 -11.87
N PRO A 69 1.11 -6.18 -11.15
CA PRO A 69 0.92 -6.52 -9.75
C PRO A 69 0.64 -5.25 -8.95
N HIS A 70 -0.30 -5.34 -8.01
CA HIS A 70 -0.82 -4.15 -7.36
C HIS A 70 -1.44 -4.43 -6.00
N PHE A 71 -1.44 -3.42 -5.15
CA PHE A 71 -2.24 -3.43 -3.94
C PHE A 71 -3.67 -2.98 -4.25
N HIS A 72 -4.63 -3.89 -4.06
CA HIS A 72 -6.05 -3.57 -3.99
C HIS A 72 -6.85 -4.71 -3.34
N PRO A 73 -7.75 -4.42 -2.38
CA PRO A 73 -7.89 -3.11 -1.75
C PRO A 73 -6.64 -2.73 -0.96
N LEU A 74 -6.31 -1.44 -0.92
CA LEU A 74 -5.38 -0.82 0.04
C LEU A 74 -6.23 0.09 0.93
N GLN A 75 -6.35 -0.25 2.21
CA GLN A 75 -7.27 0.41 3.14
C GLN A 75 -6.52 0.98 4.33
N THR A 76 -7.07 2.03 4.92
CA THR A 76 -6.68 2.45 6.27
C THR A 76 -7.00 1.33 7.29
N ALA A 77 -6.35 1.31 8.46
CA ALA A 77 -6.46 0.21 9.42
C ALA A 77 -7.90 -0.01 9.94
N ASN A 78 -8.73 1.02 9.87
CA ASN A 78 -10.15 0.95 10.24
C ASN A 78 -11.12 0.76 9.05
N GLY A 79 -10.62 0.34 7.87
CA GLY A 79 -11.43 -0.23 6.80
C GLY A 79 -11.83 0.73 5.67
N ARG A 80 -11.28 1.95 5.60
CA ARG A 80 -11.56 2.87 4.48
C ARG A 80 -10.66 2.56 3.29
N CYS A 81 -11.23 2.10 2.18
CA CYS A 81 -10.49 1.74 0.98
C CYS A 81 -10.03 2.98 0.19
N LEU A 82 -8.71 3.17 0.13
CA LEU A 82 -8.09 4.31 -0.55
C LEU A 82 -8.02 4.14 -2.07
N THR A 83 -8.04 2.92 -2.56
CA THR A 83 -7.73 2.59 -3.96
C THR A 83 -8.95 2.16 -4.77
N GLN A 84 -8.92 2.43 -6.07
CA GLN A 84 -9.75 1.76 -7.08
C GLN A 84 -8.89 1.10 -8.17
N VAL A 85 -9.42 0.05 -8.81
CA VAL A 85 -8.75 -0.71 -9.90
C VAL A 85 -9.58 -0.68 -11.17
N SER A 86 -8.90 -0.53 -12.30
CA SER A 86 -9.43 -0.54 -13.66
C SER A 86 -10.74 0.27 -13.81
N PRO A 87 -10.80 1.53 -13.35
CA PRO A 87 -12.01 2.33 -13.53
C PRO A 87 -12.31 2.56 -15.02
N LYS A 88 -13.58 2.66 -15.39
CA LYS A 88 -14.04 2.72 -16.80
C LYS A 88 -13.36 3.83 -17.63
N ASP A 89 -13.02 4.95 -16.99
CA ASP A 89 -12.33 6.08 -17.60
C ASP A 89 -10.85 5.80 -17.86
N HIS A 90 -10.19 5.00 -17.01
CA HIS A 90 -8.77 4.61 -17.12
C HIS A 90 -8.58 3.13 -16.74
N PRO A 91 -8.95 2.18 -17.63
CA PRO A 91 -8.92 0.74 -17.30
C PRO A 91 -7.51 0.21 -16.98
N TRP A 92 -6.47 0.96 -17.36
CA TRP A 92 -5.06 0.65 -17.10
C TRP A 92 -4.52 1.11 -15.74
N HIS A 93 -5.35 1.61 -14.82
CA HIS A 93 -4.93 2.03 -13.48
C HIS A 93 -5.26 0.98 -12.41
N TYR A 94 -4.30 0.63 -11.55
CA TYR A 94 -4.41 -0.54 -10.65
C TYR A 94 -4.07 -0.21 -9.18
N GLY A 95 -4.91 0.54 -8.46
CA GLY A 95 -4.73 0.77 -7.02
C GLY A 95 -3.39 1.44 -6.66
N LEU A 96 -2.50 0.75 -5.93
CA LEU A 96 -1.08 1.12 -5.80
C LEU A 96 -0.23 0.12 -6.60
N TRP A 97 0.46 0.58 -7.64
CA TRP A 97 1.22 -0.25 -8.58
C TRP A 97 2.44 0.47 -9.14
N HIS A 98 3.31 -0.27 -9.81
CA HIS A 98 4.39 0.28 -10.61
C HIS A 98 4.21 -0.10 -12.07
N SER A 99 4.48 0.82 -12.99
CA SER A 99 4.66 0.50 -14.41
C SER A 99 5.61 1.49 -15.07
N TRP A 100 6.48 0.99 -15.93
CA TRP A 100 7.12 1.85 -16.93
C TRP A 100 6.08 2.28 -17.97
N LYS A 101 6.27 3.47 -18.54
CA LYS A 101 5.39 4.01 -19.58
C LYS A 101 5.76 3.41 -20.93
N THR A 102 6.98 3.64 -21.40
CA THR A 102 7.54 2.94 -22.56
C THR A 102 8.94 2.40 -22.30
N ILE A 103 9.28 1.30 -22.98
CA ILE A 103 10.65 0.78 -23.10
C ILE A 103 10.96 0.68 -24.59
N ASP A 104 11.92 1.46 -25.07
CA ASP A 104 12.23 1.60 -26.50
C ASP A 104 10.98 1.90 -27.35
N ARG A 105 10.15 2.83 -26.87
CA ARG A 105 8.90 3.29 -27.50
C ARG A 105 7.75 2.27 -27.51
N VAL A 106 7.94 1.04 -27.03
CA VAL A 106 6.85 0.08 -26.81
C VAL A 106 6.11 0.45 -25.51
N THR A 107 4.77 0.62 -25.55
CA THR A 107 3.99 0.96 -24.35
C THR A 107 3.71 -0.26 -23.46
N TYR A 108 3.94 -0.11 -22.15
CA TYR A 108 3.61 -1.11 -21.12
C TYR A 108 2.49 -0.60 -20.18
N TRP A 109 2.07 0.65 -20.36
CA TRP A 109 1.13 1.34 -19.49
C TRP A 109 -0.31 1.15 -19.95
N GLU A 110 -0.68 1.72 -21.10
CA GLU A 110 -2.03 1.61 -21.63
C GLU A 110 -2.26 0.27 -22.31
N GLU A 111 -3.27 -0.46 -21.84
CA GLU A 111 -3.94 -1.44 -22.67
C GLU A 111 -4.85 -0.76 -23.71
N ASP A 112 -4.86 -1.29 -24.93
CA ASP A 112 -5.85 -0.94 -25.94
C ASP A 112 -7.25 -1.33 -25.45
N ARG A 113 -8.23 -0.43 -25.61
CA ARG A 113 -9.58 -0.61 -25.05
C ARG A 113 -10.38 -1.73 -25.72
N LYS A 114 -10.02 -2.14 -26.94
CA LYS A 114 -10.74 -3.19 -27.67
C LYS A 114 -10.20 -4.57 -27.34
N THR A 115 -8.88 -4.66 -27.16
CA THR A 115 -8.16 -5.93 -26.97
C THR A 115 -7.76 -6.18 -25.52
N SER A 116 -7.81 -5.16 -24.67
CA SER A 116 -7.32 -5.18 -23.28
C SER A 116 -5.85 -5.60 -23.18
N ARG A 117 -5.04 -5.26 -24.19
CA ARG A 117 -3.61 -5.56 -24.26
C ARG A 117 -2.79 -4.31 -24.58
N ALA A 118 -1.65 -4.17 -23.92
CA ALA A 118 -0.65 -3.17 -24.28
C ALA A 118 0.29 -3.71 -25.39
N GLU A 119 1.09 -2.84 -26.01
CA GLU A 119 2.09 -3.24 -27.00
C GLU A 119 3.21 -4.08 -26.38
N GLY A 120 3.53 -3.81 -25.11
CA GLY A 120 4.44 -4.57 -24.27
C GLY A 120 3.69 -5.39 -23.23
N THR A 121 4.32 -6.46 -22.77
CA THR A 121 3.83 -7.30 -21.67
C THR A 121 4.87 -7.32 -20.56
N THR A 122 4.41 -6.97 -19.37
CA THR A 122 5.11 -7.26 -18.12
C THR A 122 4.56 -8.61 -17.64
N ARG A 123 5.44 -9.59 -17.44
CA ARG A 123 5.06 -10.93 -16.99
C ARG A 123 5.58 -11.19 -15.59
N MET A 124 4.71 -11.67 -14.71
CA MET A 124 5.13 -12.25 -13.43
C MET A 124 5.97 -13.51 -13.70
N VAL A 125 7.26 -13.45 -13.38
CA VAL A 125 8.17 -14.60 -13.47
C VAL A 125 8.07 -15.41 -12.19
N GLU A 126 8.16 -14.72 -11.05
CA GLU A 126 8.12 -15.33 -9.73
C GLU A 126 7.58 -14.33 -8.69
N ALA A 127 6.80 -14.84 -7.75
CA ALA A 127 6.40 -14.14 -6.54
C ALA A 127 6.75 -15.01 -5.33
N THR A 128 7.70 -14.56 -4.54
CA THR A 128 8.23 -15.29 -3.38
C THR A 128 7.78 -14.59 -2.11
N VAL A 129 6.95 -15.25 -1.31
CA VAL A 129 6.59 -14.78 0.04
C VAL A 129 7.64 -15.28 1.02
N LEU A 130 8.49 -14.38 1.52
CA LEU A 130 9.66 -14.73 2.32
C LEU A 130 9.32 -14.87 3.80
N ARG A 131 8.46 -13.98 4.30
CA ARG A 131 7.85 -14.13 5.62
C ARG A 131 6.53 -13.39 5.70
N PHE A 132 5.66 -13.85 6.58
CA PHE A 132 4.56 -13.09 7.16
C PHE A 132 4.36 -13.55 8.61
N ASP A 133 4.30 -12.60 9.53
CA ASP A 133 4.24 -12.86 10.97
C ASP A 133 3.51 -11.70 11.68
N ALA A 134 3.68 -11.59 13.01
CA ALA A 134 3.06 -10.51 13.79
C ALA A 134 3.69 -9.12 13.55
N ALA A 135 4.92 -9.05 13.01
CA ALA A 135 5.59 -7.79 12.69
C ALA A 135 5.22 -7.28 11.30
N GLY A 136 4.84 -8.16 10.37
CA GLY A 136 4.49 -7.77 9.01
C GLY A 136 4.81 -8.85 8.00
N ALA A 137 5.08 -8.45 6.75
CA ALA A 137 5.47 -9.35 5.66
C ALA A 137 6.70 -8.85 4.88
N ARG A 138 7.44 -9.81 4.29
CA ARG A 138 8.42 -9.55 3.23
C ARG A 138 8.13 -10.43 2.03
N LEU A 139 8.20 -9.83 0.85
CA LEU A 139 7.94 -10.49 -0.43
C LEU A 139 8.92 -9.98 -1.48
N ARG A 140 9.24 -10.85 -2.45
CA ARG A 140 9.98 -10.49 -3.66
C ARG A 140 9.13 -10.82 -4.88
N LEU A 141 9.04 -9.87 -5.82
CA LEU A 141 8.44 -10.07 -7.13
C LEU A 141 9.54 -9.97 -8.19
N LEU A 142 9.58 -10.92 -9.11
CA LEU A 142 10.42 -10.88 -10.31
C LEU A 142 9.52 -10.72 -11.54
N LEU A 143 9.72 -9.62 -12.27
CA LEU A 143 8.96 -9.27 -13.47
C LEU A 143 9.87 -9.26 -14.69
N ALA A 144 9.38 -9.72 -15.82
CA ALA A 144 10.07 -9.65 -17.11
C ALA A 144 9.26 -8.81 -18.11
N TYR A 145 9.94 -7.94 -18.85
CA TYR A 145 9.36 -7.06 -19.86
C TYR A 145 9.73 -7.54 -21.26
N HIS A 146 8.75 -7.71 -22.13
CA HIS A 146 8.94 -8.04 -23.55
C HIS A 146 7.87 -7.41 -24.43
N PRO A 147 8.13 -7.16 -25.73
CA PRO A 147 7.08 -6.85 -26.70
C PRO A 147 6.02 -7.97 -26.74
N ALA A 148 4.74 -7.63 -26.83
CA ALA A 148 3.64 -8.59 -26.77
C ALA A 148 3.66 -9.59 -27.94
N ASP A 149 4.15 -9.17 -29.11
CA ASP A 149 4.32 -9.99 -30.30
C ASP A 149 5.54 -10.92 -30.24
N LYS A 150 6.44 -10.73 -29.26
CA LYS A 150 7.69 -11.50 -29.11
C LYS A 150 7.95 -11.92 -27.65
N PRO A 151 7.18 -12.89 -27.10
CA PRO A 151 7.31 -13.32 -25.70
C PRO A 151 8.70 -13.81 -25.25
N GLY A 152 9.49 -14.34 -26.18
CA GLY A 152 10.87 -14.76 -25.91
C GLY A 152 11.91 -13.62 -25.86
N ALA A 153 11.54 -12.41 -26.29
CA ALA A 153 12.45 -11.27 -26.40
C ALA A 153 12.39 -10.38 -25.14
N VAL A 154 12.80 -10.93 -24.00
CA VAL A 154 12.90 -10.16 -22.74
C VAL A 154 13.94 -9.04 -22.90
N VAL A 155 13.51 -7.79 -22.69
CA VAL A 155 14.37 -6.60 -22.81
C VAL A 155 14.87 -6.10 -21.46
N MET A 156 14.11 -6.35 -20.40
CA MET A 156 14.39 -5.88 -19.04
C MET A 156 13.69 -6.77 -18.01
N GLU A 157 14.22 -6.81 -16.80
CA GLU A 157 13.63 -7.45 -15.63
C GLU A 157 13.59 -6.48 -14.45
N ASP A 158 12.50 -6.49 -13.69
CA ASP A 158 12.39 -5.79 -12.41
C ASP A 158 12.36 -6.80 -11.27
N THR A 159 13.19 -6.56 -10.25
CA THR A 159 13.05 -7.20 -8.93
C THR A 159 12.46 -6.18 -7.96
N ILE A 160 11.33 -6.49 -7.34
CA ILE A 160 10.66 -5.63 -6.36
C ILE A 160 10.63 -6.36 -5.01
N ASP A 161 11.35 -5.82 -4.05
CA ASP A 161 11.38 -6.26 -2.67
C ASP A 161 10.45 -5.37 -1.84
N LEU A 162 9.47 -6.00 -1.18
CA LEU A 162 8.46 -5.33 -0.37
C LEU A 162 8.68 -5.68 1.09
N THR A 163 8.73 -4.68 1.96
CA THR A 163 8.58 -4.84 3.41
C THR A 163 7.35 -4.10 3.88
N ILE A 164 6.41 -4.82 4.47
CA ILE A 164 5.11 -4.28 4.87
C ILE A 164 4.93 -4.53 6.35
N GLU A 165 4.59 -3.51 7.11
CA GLU A 165 4.29 -3.64 8.54
C GLU A 165 2.81 -3.92 8.77
N VAL A 166 2.49 -4.52 9.92
CA VAL A 166 1.11 -4.48 10.44
C VAL A 166 0.78 -3.07 10.96
N PRO A 167 -0.50 -2.64 10.97
CA PRO A 167 -0.84 -1.31 11.48
C PRO A 167 -0.53 -1.11 12.96
N ARG A 168 0.12 0.03 13.22
CA ARG A 168 0.49 0.55 14.53
C ARG A 168 -0.73 0.94 15.37
N ASP A 169 -0.47 1.33 16.61
CA ASP A 169 -1.49 1.83 17.53
C ASP A 169 -2.16 3.13 17.05
N ASP A 170 -1.45 3.97 16.29
CA ASP A 170 -1.99 5.19 15.67
C ASP A 170 -2.81 4.91 14.39
N GLY A 171 -2.97 3.63 14.00
CA GLY A 171 -3.67 3.21 12.80
C GLY A 171 -2.87 3.37 11.49
N SER A 172 -1.64 3.86 11.56
CA SER A 172 -0.76 3.96 10.39
C SER A 172 -0.01 2.65 10.11
N TYR A 173 0.41 2.45 8.87
CA TYR A 173 1.34 1.39 8.49
C TYR A 173 2.21 1.80 7.31
N ARG A 174 3.31 1.07 7.12
CA ARG A 174 4.27 1.33 6.05
C ARG A 174 4.35 0.16 5.07
N ILE A 175 4.59 0.51 3.81
CA ILE A 175 5.03 -0.36 2.74
C ILE A 175 6.33 0.24 2.21
N ILE A 176 7.46 -0.41 2.48
CA ILE A 176 8.75 -0.08 1.88
C ILE A 176 8.83 -0.84 0.56
N TRP A 177 9.15 -0.10 -0.51
CA TRP A 177 9.24 -0.58 -1.88
C TRP A 177 10.67 -0.37 -2.38
N ASP A 178 11.42 -1.45 -2.52
CA ASP A 178 12.75 -1.46 -3.11
C ASP A 178 12.69 -2.13 -4.48
N GLN A 179 13.05 -1.41 -5.53
CA GLN A 179 13.00 -1.90 -6.90
C GLN A 179 14.36 -1.82 -7.55
N THR A 180 14.75 -2.89 -8.23
CA THR A 180 15.92 -2.92 -9.12
C THR A 180 15.50 -3.31 -10.53
N SER A 181 15.73 -2.41 -11.49
CA SER A 181 15.50 -2.62 -12.92
C SER A 181 16.80 -2.96 -13.63
N ARG A 182 16.85 -4.11 -14.31
CA ARG A 182 18.02 -4.62 -15.05
C ARG A 182 17.66 -4.81 -16.50
N ALA A 183 18.33 -4.09 -17.40
CA ALA A 183 18.14 -4.29 -18.83
C ALA A 183 19.02 -5.45 -19.34
N ARG A 184 18.52 -6.25 -20.29
CA ARG A 184 19.30 -7.31 -20.95
C ARG A 184 20.17 -6.79 -22.11
N ARG A 185 19.84 -5.60 -22.58
CA ARG A 185 20.58 -4.80 -23.56
C ARG A 185 20.37 -3.32 -23.22
N PRO A 186 21.10 -2.36 -23.81
CA PRO A 186 20.74 -0.95 -23.64
C PRO A 186 19.27 -0.71 -24.04
N VAL A 187 18.51 -0.06 -23.16
CA VAL A 187 17.11 0.35 -23.39
C VAL A 187 16.90 1.80 -22.96
N VAL A 188 15.88 2.45 -23.53
CA VAL A 188 15.42 3.76 -23.10
C VAL A 188 14.07 3.60 -22.40
N LEU A 189 14.04 3.95 -21.11
CA LEU A 189 12.81 4.14 -20.35
C LEU A 189 12.31 5.55 -20.65
N ASP A 190 11.10 5.67 -21.16
CA ASP A 190 10.53 6.97 -21.53
C ASP A 190 9.06 7.08 -21.10
N ARG A 191 8.52 8.27 -21.32
CA ARG A 191 7.18 8.71 -20.94
C ARG A 191 6.62 9.62 -22.03
N THR A 192 5.30 9.81 -22.02
CA THR A 192 4.73 10.90 -22.85
C THR A 192 5.33 12.22 -22.39
N PRO A 193 5.96 13.03 -23.27
CA PRO A 193 6.60 14.28 -22.86
C PRO A 193 5.61 15.21 -22.14
N PRO A 194 6.00 15.85 -21.02
CA PRO A 194 5.16 16.84 -20.34
C PRO A 194 5.10 18.17 -21.13
N PRO A 195 4.22 19.12 -20.74
CA PRO A 195 4.17 20.45 -21.36
C PRO A 195 5.53 21.16 -21.32
N GLY A 196 5.82 21.94 -22.36
CA GLY A 196 7.11 22.64 -22.51
C GLY A 196 8.22 21.81 -23.17
N GLN A 197 7.97 20.54 -23.49
CA GLN A 197 8.88 19.70 -24.28
C GLN A 197 8.32 19.45 -25.69
N PRO A 198 9.16 19.04 -26.66
CA PRO A 198 8.69 18.61 -27.98
C PRO A 198 7.60 17.54 -27.86
N GLU A 199 6.49 17.72 -28.59
CA GLU A 199 5.30 16.84 -28.56
C GLU A 199 4.62 16.73 -27.17
N GLY A 200 4.92 17.67 -26.28
CA GLY A 200 4.40 17.74 -24.91
C GLY A 200 2.88 17.66 -24.83
N LYS A 201 2.38 16.91 -23.84
CA LYS A 201 0.95 16.77 -23.53
C LYS A 201 0.68 17.23 -22.11
N ASP A 202 -0.49 17.82 -21.87
CA ASP A 202 -0.93 18.25 -20.53
C ASP A 202 -0.97 17.12 -19.50
N TYR A 203 -1.19 15.90 -19.96
CA TYR A 203 -1.15 14.70 -19.12
C TYR A 203 0.23 14.03 -19.06
N GLY A 204 1.22 14.49 -19.82
CA GLY A 204 2.52 13.84 -19.91
C GLY A 204 3.40 14.00 -18.66
N GLY A 205 4.44 13.16 -18.59
CA GLY A 205 5.50 13.22 -17.58
C GLY A 205 5.38 12.20 -16.44
N TYR A 206 4.46 11.24 -16.48
CA TYR A 206 4.34 10.20 -15.46
C TYR A 206 4.92 8.85 -15.93
N ALA A 207 5.45 8.09 -14.98
CA ALA A 207 5.81 6.67 -15.04
C ALA A 207 6.35 6.28 -13.65
N GLY A 208 6.35 4.99 -13.32
CA GLY A 208 6.90 4.50 -12.05
C GLY A 208 5.82 4.13 -11.03
N LEU A 209 6.13 4.33 -9.73
CA LEU A 209 5.24 4.00 -8.61
C LEU A 209 4.05 4.97 -8.58
N SER A 210 2.84 4.41 -8.57
CA SER A 210 1.60 5.13 -8.81
C SER A 210 0.48 4.68 -7.89
N PHE A 211 -0.34 5.64 -7.50
CA PHE A 211 -1.55 5.46 -6.71
C PHE A 211 -2.76 6.05 -7.44
N ARG A 212 -3.84 5.26 -7.55
CA ARG A 212 -5.16 5.67 -8.05
C ARG A 212 -6.16 5.64 -6.90
N GLY A 213 -6.57 6.83 -6.48
CA GLY A 213 -7.50 7.01 -5.35
C GLY A 213 -8.92 6.61 -5.69
N ASP A 214 -9.67 6.13 -4.70
CA ASP A 214 -11.05 5.70 -4.82
C ASP A 214 -11.97 6.85 -5.26
N ARG A 215 -12.97 6.56 -6.10
CA ARG A 215 -13.87 7.57 -6.65
C ARG A 215 -14.77 8.24 -5.62
N PHE A 216 -14.95 7.63 -4.45
CA PHE A 216 -15.77 8.16 -3.36
C PHE A 216 -15.00 9.06 -2.40
N MET A 217 -13.68 9.20 -2.59
CA MET A 217 -12.92 10.19 -1.82
C MET A 217 -13.44 11.60 -2.11
N SER A 218 -13.78 12.33 -1.05
CA SER A 218 -14.13 13.76 -1.09
C SER A 218 -13.08 14.59 -0.37
N GLU A 219 -13.18 15.92 -0.49
CA GLU A 219 -12.28 16.88 0.19
C GLU A 219 -10.79 16.56 -0.02
N VAL A 220 -10.46 16.09 -1.22
CA VAL A 220 -9.10 15.63 -1.51
C VAL A 220 -8.15 16.82 -1.57
N ALA A 221 -7.06 16.72 -0.81
CA ALA A 221 -5.99 17.71 -0.76
C ALA A 221 -4.63 17.04 -0.91
N ILE A 222 -3.70 17.73 -1.57
CA ILE A 222 -2.31 17.32 -1.69
C ILE A 222 -1.41 18.33 -1.00
N VAL A 223 -0.42 17.82 -0.25
CA VAL A 223 0.66 18.61 0.34
C VAL A 223 1.98 17.91 0.06
N THR A 224 3.05 18.68 -0.12
CA THR A 224 4.40 18.14 -0.30
C THR A 224 5.35 18.66 0.77
N SER A 225 6.53 18.04 0.88
CA SER A 225 7.58 18.44 1.82
C SER A 225 8.08 19.88 1.65
N THR A 226 7.73 20.55 0.55
CA THR A 226 8.08 21.95 0.29
C THR A 226 7.00 22.92 0.76
N GLY A 227 5.91 22.43 1.33
CA GLY A 227 4.73 23.21 1.69
C GLY A 227 3.79 23.54 0.51
N ARG A 228 4.18 23.20 -0.73
CA ARG A 228 3.31 23.36 -1.91
C ARG A 228 2.09 22.46 -1.82
N ARG A 229 0.97 22.96 -2.33
CA ARG A 229 -0.35 22.32 -2.26
C ARG A 229 -0.93 22.04 -3.63
N ASP A 230 -1.73 20.97 -3.71
CA ASP A 230 -2.59 20.65 -4.84
C ASP A 230 -1.89 20.74 -6.20
N LEU A 231 -2.52 21.39 -7.20
CA LEU A 231 -1.96 21.49 -8.54
C LEU A 231 -0.73 22.40 -8.63
N GLU A 232 -0.47 23.28 -7.65
CA GLU A 232 0.76 24.07 -7.59
C GLU A 232 1.99 23.21 -7.28
N ALA A 233 1.78 22.05 -6.65
CA ALA A 233 2.82 21.07 -6.41
C ALA A 233 3.05 20.15 -7.63
N ASN A 234 2.19 20.17 -8.64
CA ASN A 234 2.25 19.21 -9.74
C ASN A 234 3.54 19.38 -10.57
N ARG A 235 4.25 18.27 -10.77
CA ARG A 235 5.57 18.16 -11.39
C ARG A 235 6.69 18.90 -10.65
N MET A 236 6.46 19.32 -9.41
CA MET A 236 7.50 19.91 -8.56
C MET A 236 8.24 18.80 -7.80
N ARG A 237 9.51 19.07 -7.47
CA ARG A 237 10.36 18.17 -6.68
C ARG A 237 10.09 18.35 -5.20
N ALA A 238 9.90 17.25 -4.48
CA ALA A 238 9.76 17.24 -3.03
C ALA A 238 10.20 15.87 -2.48
N GLN A 239 10.62 15.81 -1.21
CA GLN A 239 11.05 14.56 -0.55
C GLN A 239 9.89 13.59 -0.36
N TRP A 240 8.69 14.12 -0.17
CA TRP A 240 7.46 13.35 -0.04
C TRP A 240 6.28 14.15 -0.56
N ALA A 241 5.22 13.43 -0.96
CA ALA A 241 3.92 13.98 -1.28
C ALA A 241 2.82 13.16 -0.60
N THR A 242 1.90 13.86 0.07
CA THR A 242 0.73 13.28 0.73
C THR A 242 -0.54 13.63 -0.03
N LEU A 243 -1.42 12.64 -0.21
CA LEU A 243 -2.78 12.82 -0.67
C LEU A 243 -3.71 12.42 0.49
N THR A 244 -4.55 13.36 0.89
CA THR A 244 -5.52 13.19 1.98
C THR A 244 -6.92 13.43 1.45
N GLY A 245 -7.94 12.93 2.15
CA GLY A 245 -9.34 13.20 1.83
C GLY A 245 -10.25 12.50 2.82
N MET A 246 -11.55 12.53 2.55
CA MET A 246 -12.58 11.90 3.38
C MET A 246 -13.15 10.67 2.65
N ILE A 247 -13.38 9.59 3.40
CA ILE A 247 -14.10 8.39 2.97
C ILE A 247 -15.09 8.05 4.09
N ASP A 248 -16.38 7.97 3.77
CA ASP A 248 -17.47 7.80 4.74
C ASP A 248 -17.38 8.81 5.89
N ASP A 249 -17.18 10.09 5.54
CA ASP A 249 -17.04 11.23 6.46
C ASP A 249 -15.91 11.10 7.49
N ARG A 250 -14.89 10.28 7.19
CA ARG A 250 -13.71 10.11 8.03
C ARG A 250 -12.42 10.35 7.23
N PRO A 251 -11.41 11.01 7.81
CA PRO A 251 -10.20 11.40 7.09
C PRO A 251 -9.30 10.20 6.81
N ALA A 252 -8.71 10.11 5.64
CA ALA A 252 -7.81 9.04 5.25
C ALA A 252 -6.66 9.61 4.41
N GLY A 253 -5.49 9.00 4.46
CA GLY A 253 -4.32 9.52 3.77
C GLY A 253 -3.37 8.45 3.26
N ILE A 254 -2.67 8.80 2.19
CA ILE A 254 -1.51 8.08 1.68
C ILE A 254 -0.38 9.07 1.41
N THR A 255 0.82 8.76 1.89
CA THR A 255 2.02 9.54 1.63
C THR A 255 3.07 8.65 0.98
N ILE A 256 3.71 9.15 -0.08
CA ILE A 256 4.85 8.47 -0.71
C ILE A 256 6.10 9.32 -0.48
N PHE A 257 7.17 8.67 -0.05
CA PHE A 257 8.48 9.26 0.23
C PHE A 257 9.51 8.76 -0.77
N ASP A 258 10.29 9.66 -1.34
CA ASP A 258 11.37 9.37 -2.30
C ASP A 258 12.71 9.30 -1.57
N HIS A 259 13.39 8.16 -1.61
CA HIS A 259 14.64 8.00 -0.87
C HIS A 259 15.81 8.76 -1.52
N PRO A 260 16.73 9.40 -0.78
CA PRO A 260 17.91 10.10 -1.31
C PRO A 260 18.88 9.25 -2.14
N SER A 261 18.82 7.92 -2.01
CA SER A 261 19.59 7.01 -2.87
C SER A 261 19.05 6.91 -4.29
N ASN A 262 17.83 7.39 -4.55
CA ASN A 262 17.25 7.33 -5.89
C ASN A 262 17.97 8.31 -6.80
N PRO A 263 18.34 7.91 -8.03
CA PRO A 263 18.85 8.85 -8.99
C PRO A 263 17.83 9.98 -9.21
N ARG A 264 18.34 11.21 -9.39
CA ARG A 264 17.50 12.40 -9.58
C ARG A 264 16.62 12.76 -8.35
N HIS A 265 16.96 12.29 -7.15
CA HIS A 265 16.28 12.71 -5.92
C HIS A 265 16.38 14.24 -5.70
N PRO A 266 15.32 14.90 -5.19
CA PRO A 266 13.97 14.38 -5.04
C PRO A 266 13.26 14.26 -6.39
N THR A 267 12.55 13.15 -6.61
CA THR A 267 11.73 12.94 -7.80
C THR A 267 10.65 14.03 -7.93
N PRO A 268 10.29 14.46 -9.16
CA PRO A 268 9.09 15.24 -9.40
C PRO A 268 7.83 14.43 -9.07
N TRP A 269 6.81 15.07 -8.52
CA TRP A 269 5.53 14.41 -8.21
C TRP A 269 4.46 14.76 -9.23
N TYR A 270 3.85 13.77 -9.87
CA TYR A 270 2.75 14.01 -10.81
C TYR A 270 1.40 13.72 -10.14
N PHE A 271 0.48 14.68 -10.26
CA PHE A 271 -0.85 14.60 -9.68
C PHE A 271 -1.94 14.79 -10.73
N VAL A 272 -3.08 14.14 -10.49
CA VAL A 272 -4.37 14.48 -11.10
C VAL A 272 -5.37 14.66 -9.97
N MET A 273 -6.00 15.82 -9.93
CA MET A 273 -7.06 16.16 -8.99
C MET A 273 -8.29 16.58 -9.77
N ARG A 274 -9.30 15.71 -9.83
CA ARG A 274 -10.53 15.97 -10.56
C ARG A 274 -11.75 15.44 -9.79
N PRO A 275 -12.45 16.28 -9.00
CA PRO A 275 -13.63 15.86 -8.22
C PRO A 275 -14.86 15.48 -9.07
N SER A 276 -14.84 15.72 -10.38
CA SER A 276 -16.01 15.76 -11.28
C SER A 276 -16.97 16.92 -10.98
N ARG A 277 -17.49 17.56 -12.05
CA ARG A 277 -18.63 18.49 -11.96
C ARG A 277 -19.90 17.66 -11.89
N ALA A 278 -20.85 18.04 -11.04
CA ALA A 278 -22.23 17.57 -11.13
C ALA A 278 -22.67 17.59 -12.61
N ASN A 279 -23.08 16.43 -13.14
CA ASN A 279 -23.49 16.17 -14.52
C ASN A 279 -22.41 15.93 -15.60
N SER A 280 -21.21 15.42 -15.27
CA SER A 280 -20.26 14.93 -16.30
C SER A 280 -20.14 13.40 -16.33
N ALA A 281 -19.96 12.82 -17.53
CA ALA A 281 -19.78 11.38 -17.78
C ALA A 281 -18.51 10.77 -17.15
N ASN A 282 -17.71 11.56 -16.43
CA ASN A 282 -16.43 11.15 -15.86
C ASN A 282 -16.54 11.03 -14.32
N SER A 283 -16.08 9.89 -13.81
CA SER A 283 -15.90 9.67 -12.36
C SER A 283 -14.80 10.57 -11.80
N PRO A 284 -14.82 10.88 -10.48
CA PRO A 284 -13.70 11.54 -9.82
C PRO A 284 -12.37 10.82 -10.10
N PHE A 285 -11.31 11.59 -10.31
CA PHE A 285 -9.96 11.09 -10.61
C PHE A 285 -8.94 11.74 -9.66
N TRP A 286 -8.45 10.90 -8.75
CA TRP A 286 -7.36 11.18 -7.82
C TRP A 286 -6.14 10.34 -8.18
N TYR A 287 -5.00 10.98 -8.39
CA TYR A 287 -3.75 10.32 -8.80
C TYR A 287 -2.54 10.93 -8.14
N LEU A 288 -1.61 10.05 -7.77
CA LEU A 288 -0.32 10.39 -7.23
C LEU A 288 0.74 9.48 -7.86
N ASN A 289 1.81 10.04 -8.42
CA ASN A 289 2.91 9.28 -9.01
C ASN A 289 4.27 9.90 -8.65
N ALA A 290 5.19 9.04 -8.22
CA ALA A 290 6.61 9.35 -8.09
C ALA A 290 7.24 9.37 -9.50
N ALA A 291 7.23 10.53 -10.14
CA ALA A 291 7.43 10.65 -11.59
C ALA A 291 8.92 10.74 -11.98
N PHE A 292 9.66 9.65 -11.76
CA PHE A 292 11.12 9.57 -12.00
C PHE A 292 11.54 10.02 -13.42
N LEU A 293 10.71 9.73 -14.42
CA LEU A 293 10.95 10.08 -15.81
C LEU A 293 10.43 11.46 -16.20
N ASN A 294 9.82 12.25 -15.31
CA ASN A 294 9.13 13.47 -15.68
C ASN A 294 9.98 14.43 -16.52
N ALA A 295 11.16 14.80 -16.00
CA ALA A 295 12.04 15.77 -16.65
C ALA A 295 12.62 15.23 -17.98
N GLU A 296 13.02 13.96 -18.03
CA GLU A 296 13.71 13.39 -19.18
C GLU A 296 13.67 11.85 -19.19
N PRO A 297 13.80 11.21 -20.38
CA PRO A 297 13.98 9.77 -20.50
C PRO A 297 15.20 9.28 -19.69
N PHE A 298 15.26 7.98 -19.42
CA PHE A 298 16.39 7.35 -18.74
C PHE A 298 16.99 6.24 -19.60
N LYS A 299 18.29 6.33 -19.90
CA LYS A 299 19.03 5.31 -20.64
C LYS A 299 19.56 4.28 -19.65
N LEU A 300 19.01 3.07 -19.68
CA LEU A 300 19.42 1.97 -18.82
C LEU A 300 20.38 1.05 -19.56
N ALA A 301 21.59 0.89 -19.03
CA ALA A 301 22.60 -0.03 -19.56
C ALA A 301 22.59 -1.35 -18.76
N PRO A 302 22.88 -2.51 -19.38
CA PRO A 302 22.85 -3.81 -18.68
C PRO A 302 23.75 -3.84 -17.44
N GLU A 303 24.93 -3.24 -17.53
CA GLU A 303 25.95 -3.26 -16.49
C GLU A 303 25.66 -2.32 -15.31
N ARG A 304 24.64 -1.45 -15.44
CA ARG A 304 24.29 -0.44 -14.44
C ARG A 304 22.78 -0.48 -14.17
N PRO A 305 22.32 -1.40 -13.29
CA PRO A 305 20.93 -1.47 -12.87
C PRO A 305 20.44 -0.15 -12.28
N LEU A 306 19.17 0.17 -12.51
CA LEU A 306 18.50 1.28 -11.84
C LEU A 306 17.90 0.77 -10.54
N SER A 307 18.26 1.39 -9.42
CA SER A 307 17.63 1.13 -8.11
C SER A 307 16.75 2.31 -7.71
N LEU A 308 15.51 2.02 -7.30
CA LEU A 308 14.55 2.98 -6.79
C LEU A 308 13.95 2.46 -5.47
N ARG A 309 13.97 3.30 -4.44
CA ARG A 309 13.49 3.00 -3.10
C ARG A 309 12.45 4.04 -2.68
N TYR A 310 11.27 3.57 -2.29
CA TYR A 310 10.17 4.40 -1.82
C TYR A 310 9.64 3.87 -0.49
N LEU A 311 9.08 4.77 0.31
CA LEU A 311 8.22 4.40 1.42
C LEU A 311 6.82 4.89 1.09
N VAL A 312 5.83 4.03 1.30
CA VAL A 312 4.40 4.39 1.27
C VAL A 312 3.88 4.27 2.69
N ARG A 313 3.32 5.36 3.22
CA ARG A 313 2.63 5.39 4.52
C ARG A 313 1.14 5.56 4.27
N VAL A 314 0.34 4.74 4.94
CA VAL A 314 -1.13 4.86 4.95
C VAL A 314 -1.56 5.27 6.35
N ASP A 315 -2.46 6.25 6.44
CA ASP A 315 -2.86 6.87 7.70
C ASP A 315 -4.37 6.81 7.91
N ASP A 316 -4.76 6.36 9.11
CA ASP A 316 -6.13 6.46 9.59
C ASP A 316 -6.54 7.92 9.86
N GLN A 317 -5.58 8.74 10.25
CA GLN A 317 -5.69 10.17 10.51
C GLN A 317 -4.44 10.81 9.92
N PRO A 318 -4.54 11.52 8.78
CA PRO A 318 -3.37 12.13 8.17
C PRO A 318 -2.65 13.06 9.15
N PRO A 319 -1.35 12.82 9.42
CA PRO A 319 -0.63 13.60 10.42
C PRO A 319 -0.19 14.96 9.85
N PRO A 320 0.21 15.92 10.71
CA PRO A 320 0.76 17.18 10.23
C PRO A 320 2.09 16.96 9.46
N PRO A 321 2.48 17.90 8.58
CA PRO A 321 3.73 17.82 7.81
C PRO A 321 4.99 17.54 8.64
N THR A 322 5.07 18.06 9.87
CA THR A 322 6.21 17.81 10.77
C THR A 322 6.39 16.33 11.10
N THR A 323 5.30 15.59 11.28
CA THR A 323 5.35 14.14 11.48
C THR A 323 5.81 13.40 10.22
N LEU A 324 5.44 13.90 9.02
CA LEU A 324 5.93 13.36 7.76
C LEU A 324 7.42 13.66 7.55
N ASP A 325 7.91 14.82 7.99
CA ASP A 325 9.35 15.12 7.97
C ASP A 325 10.12 14.20 8.94
N ASP A 326 9.57 13.90 10.10
CA ASP A 326 10.14 12.93 11.05
C ASP A 326 10.17 11.51 10.46
N GLU A 327 9.09 11.13 9.78
CA GLU A 327 8.97 9.87 9.05
C GLU A 327 10.03 9.77 7.93
N PHE A 328 10.26 10.85 7.19
CA PHE A 328 11.31 10.92 6.18
C PHE A 328 12.72 10.79 6.79
N ARG A 329 12.97 11.46 7.93
CA ARG A 329 14.25 11.33 8.65
C ARG A 329 14.48 9.91 9.15
N TRP A 330 13.43 9.23 9.66
CA TRP A 330 13.52 7.81 10.01
C TRP A 330 13.84 6.96 8.78
N PHE A 331 13.10 7.13 7.68
CA PHE A 331 13.26 6.35 6.45
C PHE A 331 14.67 6.45 5.85
N THR A 332 15.29 7.63 5.94
CA THR A 332 16.62 7.91 5.37
C THR A 332 17.78 7.59 6.30
N SER A 333 17.54 7.52 7.62
CA SER A 333 18.55 7.13 8.61
C SER A 333 18.51 5.64 8.95
N ALA A 334 17.39 4.97 8.68
CA ALA A 334 17.24 3.54 8.86
C ALA A 334 18.30 2.80 8.04
N THR A 335 19.38 2.43 8.72
CA THR A 335 20.53 1.69 8.18
C THR A 335 20.18 0.24 7.88
N GLU A 336 18.93 -0.16 8.15
CA GLU A 336 18.34 -1.40 7.63
C GLU A 336 18.30 -1.33 6.09
N THR A 337 19.44 -1.64 5.50
CA THR A 337 19.63 -2.99 4.95
C THR A 337 18.54 -3.92 5.50
N LEU A 338 17.39 -3.91 4.82
CA LEU A 338 16.89 -5.16 4.32
C LEU A 338 18.11 -5.79 3.66
N ALA A 339 18.83 -6.65 4.39
CA ALA A 339 19.95 -7.38 3.83
C ALA A 339 19.45 -7.89 2.47
N PRO A 340 20.18 -7.64 1.36
CA PRO A 340 19.71 -8.03 0.04
C PRO A 340 19.24 -9.47 0.19
N LEU A 341 17.98 -9.71 -0.17
CA LEU A 341 17.46 -11.07 -0.10
C LEU A 341 18.35 -11.83 -1.08
N LEU A 342 19.29 -12.60 -0.53
CA LEU A 342 20.21 -13.39 -1.34
C LEU A 342 19.35 -14.37 -2.14
N PRO A 343 19.77 -14.68 -3.38
CA PRO A 343 19.00 -15.55 -4.28
C PRO A 343 18.67 -16.91 -3.66
#